data_AF-A0A8T4FI41-F1
#
_entry.id   AF-A0A8T4FI41-F1
#
_cell.length_a   1.000
_cell.length_b   1.000
_cell.length_c   1.000
_cell.angle_alpha   90.00
_cell.angle_beta   90.00
_cell.angle_gamma   90.00
#
_symmetry.space_group_name_H-M   'P 1'
#
loop_
_entity.id
_entity.type
_entity.pdbx_description
1 polymer ?
#
loop_
_entity_poly.entity_id
_entity_poly.type
_entity_poly.pdbx_seq_one_letter_code
_entity_poly.pdbx_strand_id
1 'polypeptide(L)'
;MGARNYYDVLNIPKTATEQEIKKAYRTLTKKYHPDICKEEGAEEKFKEINEAYSVLSDSQKRAQYDRMGHETFTNASKGQYSGGGFNGAGFNADFGGFGDIFDAFFGGGGQRRGPRGPQAGADLLMRLTISLKDAALGTSRDVDVMHTEPCPDCDGTGSANKKTRTCPRCGGTGQEKRESKTPFGSFVSMVTCSQCGGRGKIPEERCKTCGGTGHSRVKRTISVAIPAGVDTGMRLRMEGYGEAGDPGAPNGDLYIEIEV
;
A
#
# COMPACT_ATOMS: atom_id res chain seq x y z
N MET A 1 -0.20 -39.00 -15.66
CA MET A 1 -0.42 -39.56 -14.31
C MET A 1 -1.22 -38.54 -13.53
N GLY A 2 -2.38 -38.94 -12.99
CA GLY A 2 -3.31 -38.02 -12.32
C GLY A 2 -2.60 -37.23 -11.22
N ALA A 3 -2.89 -35.94 -11.15
CA ALA A 3 -2.30 -35.03 -10.18
C ALA A 3 -2.56 -35.56 -8.75
N ARG A 4 -1.49 -35.77 -7.97
CA ARG A 4 -1.57 -36.38 -6.63
C ARG A 4 -2.12 -35.35 -5.64
N ASN A 5 -3.19 -35.68 -4.94
CA ASN A 5 -3.79 -34.77 -3.95
C ASN A 5 -2.75 -34.40 -2.87
N TYR A 6 -2.82 -33.19 -2.30
CA TYR A 6 -1.92 -32.77 -1.23
C TYR A 6 -1.97 -33.68 0.02
N TYR A 7 -3.10 -34.33 0.26
CA TYR A 7 -3.23 -35.38 1.27
C TYR A 7 -2.39 -36.62 0.96
N ASP A 8 -2.34 -37.02 -0.32
CA ASP A 8 -1.53 -38.15 -0.78
C ASP A 8 -0.03 -37.80 -0.75
N VAL A 9 0.32 -36.53 -1.05
CA VAL A 9 1.70 -36.01 -0.96
C VAL A 9 2.22 -36.04 0.48
N LEU A 10 1.39 -35.62 1.45
CA LEU A 10 1.73 -35.71 2.87
C LEU A 10 1.47 -37.10 3.48
N ASN A 11 0.95 -38.05 2.69
CA ASN A 11 0.61 -39.42 3.09
C ASN A 11 -0.30 -39.48 4.33
N ILE A 12 -1.35 -38.66 4.33
CA ILE A 12 -2.33 -38.50 5.43
C ILE A 12 -3.77 -38.62 4.90
N PRO A 13 -4.73 -39.06 5.74
CA PRO A 13 -6.13 -39.08 5.34
C PRO A 13 -6.71 -37.66 5.27
N LYS A 14 -7.76 -37.46 4.45
CA LYS A 14 -8.48 -36.18 4.36
C LYS A 14 -9.10 -35.71 5.68
N THR A 15 -9.34 -36.64 6.60
CA THR A 15 -9.85 -36.38 7.96
C THR A 15 -8.76 -36.01 8.97
N ALA A 16 -7.49 -35.91 8.54
CA ALA A 16 -6.37 -35.65 9.44
C ALA A 16 -6.51 -34.31 10.18
N THR A 17 -6.11 -34.28 11.44
CA THR A 17 -6.08 -33.05 12.26
C THR A 17 -4.86 -32.18 11.90
N GLU A 18 -4.87 -30.90 12.27
CA GLU A 18 -3.73 -29.99 12.05
C GLU A 18 -2.43 -30.51 12.68
N GLN A 19 -2.53 -31.19 13.82
CA GLN A 19 -1.39 -31.79 14.51
C GLN A 19 -0.79 -32.95 13.71
N GLU A 20 -1.64 -33.77 13.07
CA GLU A 20 -1.21 -34.88 12.20
C GLU A 20 -0.56 -34.36 10.91
N ILE A 21 -1.11 -33.29 10.32
CA ILE A 21 -0.54 -32.61 9.14
C ILE A 21 0.87 -32.09 9.46
N LYS A 22 1.03 -31.40 10.60
CA LYS A 22 2.33 -30.86 11.04
C LYS A 22 3.34 -31.96 11.36
N LYS A 23 2.89 -33.09 11.91
CA LYS A 23 3.73 -34.25 12.21
C LYS A 23 4.19 -34.96 10.93
N ALA A 24 3.30 -35.12 9.96
CA ALA A 24 3.60 -35.70 8.66
C ALA A 24 4.62 -34.84 7.89
N TYR A 25 4.38 -33.52 7.83
CA TYR A 25 5.32 -32.56 7.23
C TYR A 25 6.71 -32.69 7.85
N ARG A 26 6.84 -32.59 9.18
CA ARG A 26 8.15 -32.71 9.85
C ARG A 26 8.89 -34.01 9.57
N THR A 27 8.16 -35.12 9.41
CA THR A 27 8.74 -36.42 9.08
C THR A 27 9.24 -36.46 7.63
N LEU A 28 8.45 -35.94 6.69
CA LEU A 28 8.77 -35.94 5.27
C LEU A 28 9.86 -34.92 4.92
N THR A 29 9.83 -33.71 5.48
CA THR A 29 10.87 -32.69 5.31
C THR A 29 12.23 -33.17 5.80
N LYS A 30 12.29 -33.94 6.91
CA LYS A 30 13.55 -34.55 7.39
C LYS A 30 14.06 -35.66 6.48
N LYS A 31 13.15 -36.41 5.84
CA LYS A 31 13.48 -37.52 4.95
C LYS A 31 13.96 -37.05 3.58
N TYR A 32 13.36 -35.97 3.06
CA TYR A 32 13.64 -35.42 1.73
C TYR A 32 14.38 -34.07 1.79
N HIS A 33 15.03 -33.75 2.90
CA HIS A 33 15.81 -32.52 3.01
C HIS A 33 16.96 -32.55 1.99
N PRO A 34 17.20 -31.47 1.22
CA PRO A 34 18.25 -31.44 0.19
C PRO A 34 19.66 -31.73 0.75
N ASP A 35 19.90 -31.37 2.01
CA ASP A 35 21.18 -31.65 2.68
C ASP A 35 21.34 -33.11 3.16
N ILE A 36 20.23 -33.85 3.34
CA ILE A 36 20.23 -35.20 3.93
C ILE A 36 20.03 -36.28 2.86
N CYS A 37 19.20 -36.01 1.85
CA CYS A 37 18.88 -36.95 0.79
C CYS A 37 19.37 -36.41 -0.56
N LYS A 38 20.36 -37.09 -1.17
CA LYS A 38 20.96 -36.74 -2.47
C LYS A 38 20.45 -37.63 -3.61
N GLU A 39 19.28 -38.24 -3.46
CA GLU A 39 18.65 -39.03 -4.53
C GLU A 39 18.06 -38.12 -5.63
N GLU A 40 18.14 -38.57 -6.88
CA GLU A 40 17.50 -37.89 -8.01
C GLU A 40 15.97 -37.83 -7.79
N GLY A 41 15.41 -36.62 -7.74
CA GLY A 41 13.98 -36.37 -7.46
C GLY A 41 13.62 -36.10 -6.00
N ALA A 42 14.59 -36.03 -5.08
CA ALA A 42 14.34 -35.61 -3.69
C ALA A 42 13.89 -34.13 -3.61
N GLU A 43 14.47 -33.27 -4.45
CA GLU A 43 14.13 -31.84 -4.51
C GLU A 43 12.69 -31.59 -5.01
N GLU A 44 12.24 -32.35 -6.01
CA GLU A 44 10.87 -32.25 -6.53
C GLU A 44 9.85 -32.69 -5.47
N LYS A 45 10.10 -33.81 -4.79
CA LYS A 45 9.26 -34.26 -3.67
C LYS A 45 9.26 -33.25 -2.53
N PHE A 46 10.40 -32.63 -2.23
CA PHE A 46 10.50 -31.60 -1.20
C PHE A 46 9.65 -30.37 -1.54
N LYS A 47 9.66 -29.93 -2.80
CA LYS A 47 8.80 -28.84 -3.30
C LYS A 47 7.32 -29.20 -3.16
N GLU A 48 6.91 -30.40 -3.58
CA GLU A 48 5.53 -30.88 -3.44
C GLU A 48 5.08 -30.92 -1.97
N ILE A 49 5.94 -31.37 -1.05
CA ILE A 49 5.65 -31.45 0.39
C ILE A 49 5.43 -30.05 0.99
N ASN A 50 6.25 -29.07 0.62
CA ASN A 50 6.12 -27.69 1.10
C ASN A 50 4.84 -27.03 0.58
N GLU A 51 4.52 -27.24 -0.69
CA GLU A 51 3.28 -26.75 -1.30
C GLU A 51 2.06 -27.34 -0.58
N ALA A 52 2.03 -28.67 -0.41
CA ALA A 52 0.95 -29.37 0.30
C ALA A 52 0.77 -28.85 1.73
N TYR A 53 1.86 -28.64 2.46
CA TYR A 53 1.79 -28.11 3.82
C TYR A 53 1.26 -26.67 3.86
N SER A 54 1.68 -25.80 2.95
CA SER A 54 1.24 -24.38 2.92
C SER A 54 -0.28 -24.21 2.74
N VAL A 55 -0.91 -25.19 2.09
CA VAL A 55 -2.36 -25.22 1.85
C VAL A 55 -3.09 -25.92 2.99
N LEU A 56 -2.56 -27.06 3.46
CA LEU A 56 -3.24 -27.88 4.47
C LEU A 56 -3.01 -27.40 5.92
N SER A 57 -1.99 -26.59 6.17
CA SER A 57 -1.69 -26.07 7.52
C SER A 57 -2.67 -24.99 7.98
N ASP A 58 -3.35 -24.33 7.05
CA ASP A 58 -4.31 -23.26 7.33
C ASP A 58 -5.74 -23.78 7.13
N SER A 59 -6.58 -23.62 8.16
CA SER A 59 -7.96 -24.14 8.16
C SER A 59 -8.84 -23.53 7.05
N GLN A 60 -8.61 -22.26 6.68
CA GLN A 60 -9.34 -21.60 5.59
C GLN A 60 -8.85 -22.09 4.23
N LYS A 61 -7.53 -22.18 4.02
CA LYS A 61 -6.95 -22.67 2.75
C LYS A 61 -7.29 -24.14 2.51
N ARG A 62 -7.28 -24.97 3.55
CA ARG A 62 -7.73 -26.37 3.51
C ARG A 62 -9.21 -26.48 3.11
N ALA A 63 -10.08 -25.70 3.76
CA ALA A 63 -11.51 -25.73 3.42
C ALA A 63 -11.78 -25.29 1.98
N GLN A 64 -10.99 -24.36 1.44
CA GLN A 64 -11.07 -23.97 0.03
C GLN A 64 -10.56 -25.07 -0.90
N TYR A 65 -9.42 -25.68 -0.59
CA TYR A 65 -8.87 -26.82 -1.33
C TYR A 65 -9.88 -27.99 -1.39
N ASP A 66 -10.53 -28.29 -0.27
CA ASP A 66 -11.56 -29.33 -0.17
C ASP A 66 -12.82 -29.02 -0.99
N ARG A 67 -13.16 -27.73 -1.16
CA ARG A 67 -14.32 -27.28 -1.97
C ARG A 67 -14.03 -27.18 -3.46
N MET A 68 -12.83 -26.73 -3.83
CA MET A 68 -12.48 -26.38 -5.21
C MET A 68 -11.82 -27.53 -5.98
N GLY A 69 -11.32 -28.56 -5.28
CA GLY A 69 -10.65 -29.70 -5.89
C GLY A 69 -9.21 -29.40 -6.34
N HIS A 70 -8.38 -30.44 -6.33
CA HIS A 70 -6.94 -30.36 -6.60
C HIS A 70 -6.60 -29.81 -8.00
N GLU A 71 -7.45 -30.05 -9.00
CA GLU A 71 -7.26 -29.59 -10.39
C GLU A 71 -7.36 -28.06 -10.54
N THR A 72 -8.20 -27.40 -9.73
CA THR A 72 -8.34 -25.94 -9.77
C THR A 72 -7.12 -25.25 -9.16
N PHE A 73 -6.51 -25.88 -8.16
CA PHE A 73 -5.37 -25.34 -7.41
C PHE A 73 -4.04 -25.52 -8.17
N THR A 74 -3.83 -26.69 -8.78
CA THR A 74 -2.64 -26.98 -9.60
C THR A 74 -2.63 -26.24 -10.93
N ASN A 75 -3.80 -25.97 -11.54
CA ASN A 75 -3.88 -25.13 -12.72
C ASN A 75 -3.65 -23.63 -12.40
N ALA A 76 -4.00 -23.18 -11.20
CA ALA A 76 -3.68 -21.84 -10.72
C ALA A 76 -2.16 -21.69 -10.43
N SER A 77 -1.50 -22.69 -9.85
CA SER A 77 -0.05 -22.65 -9.57
C SER A 77 0.82 -22.78 -10.83
N LYS A 78 0.30 -23.38 -11.92
CA LYS A 78 0.97 -23.46 -13.23
C LYS A 78 0.63 -22.33 -14.20
N GLY A 79 -0.10 -21.30 -13.77
CA GLY A 79 -0.49 -20.18 -14.64
C GLY A 79 -1.41 -20.59 -15.80
N GLN A 80 -2.08 -21.73 -15.70
CA GLN A 80 -2.87 -22.34 -16.76
C GLN A 80 -4.35 -22.37 -16.38
N TYR A 81 -4.84 -21.29 -15.77
CA TYR A 81 -6.25 -21.09 -15.53
C TYR A 81 -6.91 -20.45 -16.75
N SER A 82 -7.52 -21.26 -17.62
CA SER A 82 -8.42 -20.81 -18.68
C SER A 82 -9.83 -20.63 -18.13
N GLY A 83 -9.99 -19.66 -17.23
CA GLY A 83 -11.25 -19.36 -16.56
C GLY A 83 -11.38 -17.86 -16.29
N GLY A 84 -11.66 -17.09 -17.34
CA GLY A 84 -12.18 -15.72 -17.23
C GLY A 84 -11.36 -14.74 -16.39
N GLY A 85 -10.42 -14.04 -17.05
CA GLY A 85 -10.08 -12.66 -16.67
C GLY A 85 -8.86 -12.46 -15.78
N PHE A 86 -7.69 -12.98 -16.17
CA PHE A 86 -6.42 -12.35 -15.78
C PHE A 86 -5.38 -12.58 -16.87
N ASN A 87 -5.13 -11.55 -17.69
CA ASN A 87 -4.20 -11.61 -18.81
C ASN A 87 -2.78 -11.29 -18.30
N GLY A 88 -1.86 -12.24 -18.49
CA GLY A 88 -0.44 -12.03 -18.76
C GLY A 88 0.38 -11.12 -17.84
N ALA A 89 1.03 -11.70 -16.84
CA ALA A 89 2.38 -11.31 -16.43
C ALA A 89 3.11 -12.56 -15.90
N GLY A 90 4.28 -12.85 -16.48
CA GLY A 90 4.99 -14.12 -16.28
C GLY A 90 5.29 -14.44 -14.82
N PHE A 91 4.89 -15.64 -14.40
CA PHE A 91 5.30 -16.25 -13.14
C PHE A 91 6.74 -16.76 -13.24
N ASN A 92 7.70 -15.84 -13.19
CA ASN A 92 9.03 -16.13 -12.64
C ASN A 92 9.09 -15.47 -11.27
N ALA A 93 8.55 -16.17 -10.26
CA ALA A 93 8.60 -15.73 -8.89
C ALA A 93 9.58 -16.62 -8.12
N ASP A 94 10.77 -16.07 -8.03
CA ASP A 94 11.82 -16.35 -7.06
C ASP A 94 11.27 -16.54 -5.63
N PHE A 95 12.03 -17.28 -4.83
CA PHE A 95 11.63 -18.11 -3.69
C PHE A 95 11.24 -17.36 -2.39
N GLY A 96 10.41 -16.30 -2.46
CA GLY A 96 10.08 -15.49 -1.26
C GLY A 96 8.68 -14.87 -1.17
N GLY A 97 7.85 -14.95 -2.23
CA GLY A 97 6.59 -14.19 -2.32
C GLY A 97 5.29 -14.99 -2.30
N PHE A 98 5.35 -16.32 -2.13
CA PHE A 98 4.16 -17.17 -2.26
C PHE A 98 3.10 -16.96 -1.16
N GLY A 99 3.44 -16.33 -0.03
CA GLY A 99 2.46 -15.95 1.00
C GLY A 99 1.54 -14.81 0.54
N ASP A 100 2.12 -13.72 0.04
CA ASP A 100 1.40 -12.50 -0.32
C ASP A 100 0.51 -12.65 -1.58
N ILE A 101 0.94 -13.46 -2.54
CA ILE A 101 0.19 -13.68 -3.78
C ILE A 101 -0.99 -14.64 -3.55
N PHE A 102 -0.85 -15.60 -2.64
CA PHE A 102 -1.95 -16.51 -2.28
C PHE A 102 -3.01 -15.82 -1.43
N ASP A 103 -2.62 -14.90 -0.54
CA ASP A 103 -3.55 -14.03 0.19
C ASP A 103 -4.28 -13.04 -0.73
N ALA A 104 -3.61 -12.54 -1.77
CA ALA A 104 -4.23 -11.65 -2.75
C ALA A 104 -5.26 -12.35 -3.67
N PHE A 105 -5.13 -13.67 -3.88
CA PHE A 105 -5.95 -14.42 -4.84
C PHE A 105 -7.03 -15.30 -4.20
N PHE A 106 -6.77 -15.86 -3.01
CA PHE A 106 -7.66 -16.83 -2.34
C PHE A 106 -8.09 -16.41 -0.93
N GLY A 107 -7.42 -15.42 -0.35
CA GLY A 107 -7.88 -14.74 0.85
C GLY A 107 -9.07 -13.85 0.48
N GLY A 108 -10.27 -14.25 0.91
CA GLY A 108 -11.45 -13.38 1.03
C GLY A 108 -11.24 -12.22 2.02
N GLY A 109 -10.05 -11.63 2.07
CA GLY A 109 -9.76 -10.31 2.54
C GLY A 109 -9.71 -9.40 1.32
N GLY A 110 -10.87 -9.17 0.71
CA GLY A 110 -11.12 -7.82 0.24
C GLY A 110 -10.96 -6.96 1.47
N GLN A 111 -9.72 -6.53 1.75
CA GLN A 111 -9.44 -5.49 2.69
C GLN A 111 -10.27 -4.37 2.12
N ARG A 112 -11.49 -4.21 2.68
CA ARG A 112 -12.23 -2.98 2.63
C ARG A 112 -11.19 -2.04 3.16
N ARG A 113 -10.45 -1.44 2.23
CA ARG A 113 -9.46 -0.42 2.50
C ARG A 113 -10.31 0.55 3.28
N GLY A 114 -10.15 0.53 4.61
CA GLY A 114 -10.99 1.29 5.49
C GLY A 114 -10.98 2.73 4.98
N PRO A 115 -12.00 3.54 5.30
CA PRO A 115 -12.00 4.95 4.94
C PRO A 115 -10.57 5.49 5.12
N ARG A 116 -9.96 5.95 4.02
CA ARG A 116 -8.56 6.33 4.01
C ARG A 116 -8.40 7.28 5.20
N GLY A 117 -7.51 6.93 6.15
CA GLY A 117 -7.27 7.77 7.31
C GLY A 117 -6.87 9.18 6.85
N PRO A 118 -6.93 10.18 7.74
CA PRO A 118 -6.54 11.55 7.43
C PRO A 118 -5.24 11.58 6.62
N GLN A 119 -5.26 12.20 5.44
CA GLN A 119 -4.07 12.26 4.59
C GLN A 119 -3.10 13.30 5.14
N ALA A 120 -1.84 12.92 5.30
CA ALA A 120 -0.78 13.86 5.63
C ALA A 120 -0.66 14.93 4.54
N GLY A 121 -0.21 16.11 4.96
CA GLY A 121 0.08 17.21 4.05
C GLY A 121 1.18 16.86 3.06
N ALA A 122 1.19 17.54 1.92
CA ALA A 122 2.22 17.35 0.91
C ALA A 122 3.51 18.07 1.33
N ASP A 123 4.65 17.42 1.07
CA ASP A 123 5.95 18.04 1.26
C ASP A 123 6.19 19.14 0.20
N LEU A 124 6.86 20.21 0.61
CA LEU A 124 7.28 21.32 -0.25
C LEU A 124 8.78 21.23 -0.52
N LEU A 125 9.19 21.51 -1.76
CA LEU A 125 10.59 21.69 -2.13
C LEU A 125 10.80 23.13 -2.57
N MET A 126 11.72 23.82 -1.92
CA MET A 126 12.16 25.16 -2.28
C MET A 126 13.64 25.14 -2.63
N ARG A 127 14.04 25.88 -3.66
CA ARG A 127 15.45 26.11 -3.97
C ARG A 127 15.89 27.44 -3.41
N LEU A 128 17.00 27.43 -2.68
CA LEU A 128 17.60 28.62 -2.12
C LEU A 128 19.00 28.82 -2.70
N THR A 129 19.14 29.89 -3.49
CA THR A 129 20.43 30.27 -4.03
C THR A 129 21.22 31.07 -2.99
N ILE A 130 22.43 30.61 -2.66
CA ILE A 130 23.33 31.28 -1.72
C ILE A 130 24.67 31.57 -2.38
N SER A 131 25.43 32.52 -1.84
CA SER A 131 26.77 32.78 -2.36
C SER A 131 27.77 31.73 -1.87
N LEU A 132 28.83 31.46 -2.64
CA LEU A 132 29.95 30.58 -2.22
C LEU A 132 30.53 31.00 -0.86
N LYS A 133 30.60 32.30 -0.58
CA LYS A 133 31.06 32.82 0.71
C LYS A 133 30.13 32.42 1.85
N ASP A 134 28.83 32.52 1.64
CA ASP A 134 27.82 32.14 2.64
C ASP A 134 27.80 30.62 2.84
N ALA A 135 27.98 29.85 1.76
CA ALA A 135 28.11 28.40 1.82
C ALA A 135 29.33 27.95 2.65
N ALA A 136 30.46 28.63 2.49
CA ALA A 136 31.70 28.32 3.20
C ALA A 136 31.68 28.73 4.69
N LEU A 137 31.04 29.85 5.02
CA LEU A 137 31.03 30.41 6.40
C LEU A 137 29.80 29.99 7.22
N GLY A 138 28.74 29.53 6.56
CA GLY A 138 27.42 29.38 7.16
C GLY A 138 26.71 30.72 7.29
N THR A 139 25.39 30.73 7.15
CA THR A 139 24.59 31.96 7.24
C THR A 139 23.18 31.67 7.72
N SER A 140 22.50 32.67 8.28
CA SER A 140 21.06 32.60 8.54
C SER A 140 20.33 33.42 7.49
N ARG A 141 19.38 32.82 6.79
CA ARG A 141 18.57 33.49 5.77
C ARG A 141 17.10 33.40 6.13
N ASP A 142 16.41 34.53 6.04
CA ASP A 142 14.96 34.56 6.17
C ASP A 142 14.34 34.26 4.81
N VAL A 143 13.47 33.25 4.78
CA VAL A 143 12.86 32.72 3.57
C VAL A 143 11.35 32.78 3.72
N ASP A 144 10.70 33.34 2.70
CA ASP A 144 9.25 33.44 2.65
C ASP A 144 8.65 32.21 1.99
N VAL A 145 7.90 31.42 2.76
CA VAL A 145 7.25 30.20 2.29
C VAL A 145 5.76 30.43 2.18
N MET A 146 5.25 30.28 0.96
CA MET A 146 3.83 30.25 0.67
C MET A 146 3.36 28.81 0.83
N HIS A 147 2.58 28.54 1.86
CA HIS A 147 2.01 27.22 2.11
C HIS A 147 0.58 27.34 2.61
N THR A 148 -0.09 26.20 2.67
CA THR A 148 -1.46 26.12 3.16
C THR A 148 -1.45 25.70 4.62
N GLU A 149 -2.14 26.44 5.47
CA GLU A 149 -2.37 26.08 6.88
C GLU A 149 -3.85 25.65 7.08
N PRO A 150 -4.16 24.86 8.14
CA PRO A 150 -5.54 24.60 8.51
C PRO A 150 -6.26 25.92 8.80
N CYS A 151 -7.46 26.08 8.24
CA CYS A 151 -8.21 27.32 8.39
C CYS A 151 -8.58 27.54 9.87
N PRO A 152 -8.24 28.70 10.48
CA PRO A 152 -8.39 28.93 11.91
C PRO A 152 -9.86 28.93 12.36
N ASP A 153 -10.80 29.29 11.48
CA ASP A 153 -12.23 29.35 11.84
C ASP A 153 -12.92 27.98 11.86
N CYS A 154 -12.37 26.99 11.14
CA CYS A 154 -12.99 25.67 11.00
C CYS A 154 -12.06 24.49 11.34
N ASP A 155 -10.85 24.76 11.83
CA ASP A 155 -9.85 23.76 12.23
C ASP A 155 -9.62 22.68 11.16
N GLY A 156 -9.53 23.06 9.88
CA GLY A 156 -9.36 22.09 8.80
C GLY A 156 -10.65 21.44 8.29
N THR A 157 -11.75 21.50 9.03
CA THR A 157 -12.98 20.74 8.67
C THR A 157 -13.70 21.29 7.44
N GLY A 158 -13.46 22.55 7.09
CA GLY A 158 -14.17 23.25 6.03
C GLY A 158 -15.62 23.58 6.36
N SER A 159 -16.09 23.27 7.57
CA SER A 159 -17.44 23.57 8.02
C SER A 159 -17.49 24.76 8.97
N ALA A 160 -18.43 25.67 8.76
CA ALA A 160 -18.68 26.78 9.69
C ALA A 160 -19.06 26.28 11.10
N ASN A 161 -19.86 25.21 11.19
CA ASN A 161 -20.36 24.67 12.45
C ASN A 161 -19.59 23.43 12.93
N LYS A 162 -18.43 23.13 12.31
CA LYS A 162 -17.61 21.92 12.55
C LYS A 162 -18.36 20.59 12.33
N LYS A 163 -19.57 20.62 11.76
CA LYS A 163 -20.38 19.44 11.43
C LYS A 163 -20.10 18.99 10.00
N THR A 164 -19.82 17.70 9.85
CA THR A 164 -19.55 17.08 8.56
C THR A 164 -20.47 15.89 8.35
N ARG A 165 -20.95 15.74 7.11
CA ARG A 165 -21.76 14.59 6.68
C ARG A 165 -20.97 13.73 5.71
N THR A 166 -21.26 12.44 5.66
CA THR A 166 -20.62 11.52 4.71
C THR A 166 -20.92 11.95 3.28
N CYS A 167 -19.90 11.95 2.42
CA CYS A 167 -20.08 12.33 1.03
C CYS A 167 -21.00 11.31 0.33
N PRO A 168 -22.16 11.72 -0.22
CA PRO A 168 -23.10 10.79 -0.84
C PRO A 168 -22.56 10.16 -2.13
N ARG A 169 -21.56 10.79 -2.76
CA ARG A 169 -21.02 10.37 -4.06
C ARG A 169 -20.01 9.24 -3.96
N CYS A 170 -19.11 9.30 -2.98
CA CYS A 170 -18.12 8.25 -2.72
C CYS A 170 -18.48 7.36 -1.53
N GLY A 171 -19.58 7.64 -0.82
CA GLY A 171 -20.00 6.89 0.36
C GLY A 171 -18.97 6.91 1.51
N GLY A 172 -18.13 7.94 1.59
CA GLY A 172 -17.06 8.04 2.59
C GLY A 172 -15.69 7.52 2.12
N THR A 173 -15.58 6.93 0.93
CA THR A 173 -14.32 6.33 0.46
C THR A 173 -13.30 7.34 -0.08
N GLY A 174 -13.74 8.57 -0.41
CA GLY A 174 -12.87 9.61 -0.98
C GLY A 174 -12.50 9.39 -2.45
N GLN A 175 -12.91 8.29 -3.08
CA GLN A 175 -12.58 7.95 -4.47
C GLN A 175 -13.85 7.63 -5.28
N GLU A 176 -13.79 7.88 -6.58
CA GLU A 176 -14.84 7.56 -7.55
C GLU A 176 -14.25 6.68 -8.65
N LYS A 177 -15.05 5.71 -9.14
CA LYS A 177 -14.68 4.90 -10.30
C LYS A 177 -14.97 5.71 -11.56
N ARG A 178 -13.92 6.10 -12.30
CA ARG A 178 -14.02 6.71 -13.62
C ARG A 178 -13.75 5.64 -14.68
N GLU A 179 -14.82 5.21 -15.33
CA GLU A 179 -14.73 4.40 -16.54
C GLU A 179 -14.37 5.32 -17.71
N SER A 180 -13.23 5.06 -18.34
CA SER A 180 -12.83 5.73 -19.57
C SER A 180 -12.97 4.74 -20.73
N LYS A 181 -13.77 5.11 -21.73
CA LYS A 181 -13.90 4.35 -22.97
C LYS A 181 -12.80 4.79 -23.92
N THR A 182 -11.82 3.93 -24.14
CA THR A 182 -10.82 4.08 -25.21
C THR A 182 -11.16 3.22 -26.41
N PRO A 183 -10.61 3.51 -27.60
CA PRO A 183 -10.76 2.65 -28.78
C PRO A 183 -10.31 1.20 -28.55
N PHE A 184 -9.47 0.96 -27.54
CA PHE A 184 -8.96 -0.36 -27.15
C PHE A 184 -9.77 -1.05 -26.04
N GLY A 185 -10.94 -0.51 -25.66
CA GLY A 185 -11.80 -1.03 -24.59
C GLY A 185 -12.08 -0.02 -23.48
N SER A 186 -12.95 -0.39 -22.53
CA SER A 186 -13.18 0.40 -21.32
C SER A 186 -12.21 -0.01 -20.21
N PHE A 187 -11.54 0.98 -19.62
CA PHE A 187 -10.76 0.78 -18.41
C PHE A 187 -11.37 1.59 -17.26
N VAL A 188 -11.46 0.97 -16.09
CA VAL A 188 -11.96 1.63 -14.88
C VAL A 188 -10.76 2.09 -14.06
N SER A 189 -10.64 3.41 -13.89
CA SER A 189 -9.62 4.03 -13.03
C SER A 189 -10.29 4.56 -11.75
N MET A 190 -9.59 4.50 -10.63
CA MET A 190 -10.03 5.19 -9.41
C MET A 190 -9.47 6.61 -9.42
N VAL A 191 -10.34 7.61 -9.34
CA VAL A 191 -9.99 9.02 -9.26
C VAL A 191 -10.44 9.59 -7.92
N THR A 192 -9.83 10.70 -7.49
CA THR A 192 -10.27 11.42 -6.29
C THR A 192 -11.71 11.92 -6.46
N CYS A 193 -12.56 11.73 -5.46
CA CYS A 193 -13.95 12.17 -5.48
C CYS A 193 -14.03 13.68 -5.68
N SER A 194 -14.74 14.15 -6.72
CA SER A 194 -14.75 15.57 -7.06
C SER A 194 -15.66 16.42 -6.15
N GLN A 195 -16.48 15.77 -5.30
CA GLN A 195 -17.34 16.46 -4.32
C GLN A 195 -16.66 16.68 -2.97
N CYS A 196 -15.94 15.68 -2.44
CA CYS A 196 -15.24 15.80 -1.15
C CYS A 196 -13.74 16.11 -1.28
N GLY A 197 -13.17 15.97 -2.49
CA GLY A 197 -11.74 16.21 -2.73
C GLY A 197 -10.83 15.15 -2.08
N GLY A 198 -11.35 13.95 -1.82
CA GLY A 198 -10.58 12.87 -1.15
C GLY A 198 -10.95 12.65 0.31
N ARG A 199 -11.53 13.66 0.98
CA ARG A 199 -11.83 13.66 2.43
C ARG A 199 -12.88 12.65 2.89
N GLY A 200 -13.68 12.09 1.96
CA GLY A 200 -14.81 11.20 2.27
C GLY A 200 -16.01 11.87 2.96
N LYS A 201 -15.81 13.03 3.59
CA LYS A 201 -16.85 13.84 4.24
C LYS A 201 -16.97 15.20 3.57
N ILE A 202 -18.16 15.78 3.65
CA ILE A 202 -18.45 17.14 3.17
C ILE A 202 -19.00 17.98 4.32
N PRO A 203 -18.66 19.28 4.39
CA PRO A 203 -19.24 20.17 5.38
C PRO A 203 -20.75 20.35 5.14
N GLU A 204 -21.55 20.41 6.21
CA GLU A 204 -22.98 20.74 6.08
C GLU A 204 -23.15 22.19 5.64
N GLU A 205 -22.46 23.09 6.32
CA GLU A 205 -22.35 24.50 5.98
C GLU A 205 -20.91 24.85 5.64
N ARG A 206 -20.67 25.45 4.48
CA ARG A 206 -19.33 25.85 4.04
C ARG A 206 -18.81 26.98 4.93
N CYS A 207 -17.57 26.83 5.41
CA CYS A 207 -16.87 27.90 6.09
C CYS A 207 -16.71 29.11 5.15
N LYS A 208 -17.02 30.32 5.64
CA LYS A 208 -16.94 31.55 4.84
C LYS A 208 -15.50 31.95 4.50
N THR A 209 -14.57 31.66 5.39
CA THR A 209 -13.15 32.06 5.26
C THR A 209 -12.39 31.22 4.25
N CYS A 210 -12.56 29.90 4.29
CA CYS A 210 -11.89 28.99 3.34
C CYS A 210 -12.79 28.52 2.17
N GLY A 211 -14.06 28.93 2.14
CA GLY A 211 -15.01 28.51 1.10
C GLY A 211 -15.37 27.02 1.13
N GLY A 212 -15.03 26.29 2.21
CA GLY A 212 -15.25 24.85 2.36
C GLY A 212 -14.05 23.96 2.02
N THR A 213 -12.89 24.54 1.68
CA THR A 213 -11.65 23.76 1.46
C THR A 213 -11.09 23.21 2.77
N GLY A 214 -11.32 23.90 3.90
CA GLY A 214 -10.69 23.60 5.21
C GLY A 214 -9.33 24.25 5.40
N HIS A 215 -8.85 24.96 4.38
CA HIS A 215 -7.46 25.32 4.23
C HIS A 215 -7.33 26.78 3.80
N SER A 216 -6.34 27.49 4.36
CA SER A 216 -6.03 28.88 4.01
C SER A 216 -4.59 29.00 3.56
N ARG A 217 -4.37 29.66 2.41
CA ARG A 217 -3.02 30.00 1.96
C ARG A 217 -2.46 31.13 2.80
N VAL A 218 -1.28 30.92 3.36
CA VAL A 218 -0.58 31.87 4.19
C VAL A 218 0.86 32.05 3.70
N LYS A 219 1.38 33.25 3.91
CA LYS A 219 2.79 33.57 3.70
C LYS A 219 3.47 33.58 5.05
N ARG A 220 4.46 32.73 5.26
CA ARG A 220 5.22 32.63 6.51
C ARG A 220 6.70 32.84 6.26
N THR A 221 7.30 33.79 6.96
CA THR A 221 8.74 34.02 6.94
C THR A 221 9.39 33.11 7.97
N ILE A 222 10.34 32.28 7.53
CA ILE A 222 11.05 31.31 8.36
C ILE A 222 12.54 31.64 8.30
N SER A 223 13.19 31.71 9.45
CA SER A 223 14.65 31.86 9.50
C SER A 223 15.30 30.49 9.39
N VAL A 224 16.11 30.31 8.35
CA VAL A 224 16.78 29.05 8.03
C VAL A 224 18.26 29.22 8.31
N ALA A 225 18.76 28.45 9.29
CA ALA A 225 20.17 28.39 9.60
C ALA A 225 20.87 27.40 8.65
N ILE A 226 21.72 27.93 7.78
CA ILE A 226 22.49 27.15 6.81
C ILE A 226 23.87 26.89 7.42
N PRO A 227 24.25 25.62 7.67
CA PRO A 227 25.54 25.29 8.25
C PRO A 227 26.68 25.64 7.27
N ALA A 228 27.87 25.83 7.81
CA ALA A 228 29.08 26.02 7.01
C ALA A 228 29.45 24.72 6.27
N GLY A 229 29.99 24.86 5.07
CA GLY A 229 30.41 23.73 4.23
C GLY A 229 29.26 23.03 3.52
N VAL A 230 28.20 23.77 3.16
CA VAL A 230 27.11 23.24 2.33
C VAL A 230 27.46 23.29 0.84
N ASP A 231 27.05 22.27 0.10
CA ASP A 231 27.25 22.15 -1.34
C ASP A 231 25.91 22.15 -2.09
N THR A 232 25.97 22.42 -3.40
CA THR A 232 24.82 22.36 -4.31
C THR A 232 24.14 20.99 -4.27
N GLY A 233 22.82 20.97 -4.10
CA GLY A 233 22.00 19.76 -4.00
C GLY A 233 21.83 19.22 -2.58
N MET A 234 22.50 19.79 -1.57
CA MET A 234 22.19 19.49 -0.16
C MET A 234 20.78 19.99 0.19
N ARG A 235 20.06 19.20 1.01
CA ARG A 235 18.68 19.49 1.41
C ARG A 235 18.58 19.66 2.91
N LEU A 236 18.09 20.81 3.34
CA LEU A 236 17.70 21.07 4.73
C LEU A 236 16.22 20.74 4.89
N ARG A 237 15.86 19.93 5.89
CA ARG A 237 14.47 19.55 6.20
C ARG A 237 13.96 20.39 7.37
N MET A 238 12.83 21.06 7.15
CA MET A 238 12.09 21.82 8.14
C MET A 238 10.77 21.11 8.39
N GLU A 239 10.65 20.47 9.56
CA GLU A 239 9.50 19.62 9.88
C GLU A 239 8.22 20.44 10.06
N GLY A 240 7.12 20.01 9.44
CA GLY A 240 5.78 20.60 9.59
C GLY A 240 5.57 21.96 8.91
N TYR A 241 6.54 22.45 8.14
CA TYR A 241 6.46 23.68 7.34
C TYR A 241 6.00 23.46 5.88
N GLY A 242 5.59 22.24 5.53
CA GLY A 242 4.99 21.90 4.24
C GLY A 242 3.50 22.26 4.17
N GLU A 243 2.76 21.62 3.26
CA GLU A 243 1.31 21.86 3.13
C GLU A 243 0.53 21.26 4.32
N ALA A 244 -0.63 21.86 4.65
CA ALA A 244 -1.53 21.31 5.64
C ALA A 244 -2.13 19.96 5.20
N GLY A 245 -2.15 19.01 6.12
CA GLY A 245 -2.86 17.73 5.95
C GLY A 245 -4.34 17.84 6.30
N ASP A 246 -5.07 16.75 6.09
CA ASP A 246 -6.45 16.61 6.54
C ASP A 246 -6.58 16.83 8.07
N PRO A 247 -7.78 17.14 8.60
CA PRO A 247 -7.98 17.30 10.04
C PRO A 247 -7.48 16.09 10.84
N GLY A 248 -6.48 16.32 11.70
CA GLY A 248 -5.85 15.30 12.52
C GLY A 248 -4.68 14.56 11.86
N ALA A 249 -4.36 14.87 10.60
CA ALA A 249 -3.13 14.43 9.95
C ALA A 249 -1.98 15.43 10.22
N PRO A 250 -0.72 14.98 10.22
CA PRO A 250 0.42 15.89 10.27
C PRO A 250 0.51 16.71 8.98
N ASN A 251 1.08 17.91 9.10
CA ASN A 251 1.49 18.69 7.93
C ASN A 251 2.66 18.01 7.22
N GLY A 252 2.84 18.34 5.94
CA GLY A 252 4.05 17.95 5.22
C GLY A 252 5.27 18.72 5.73
N ASP A 253 6.44 18.36 5.20
CA ASP A 253 7.71 19.02 5.51
C ASP A 253 8.14 19.96 4.40
N LEU A 254 8.98 20.93 4.74
CA LEU A 254 9.65 21.79 3.77
C LEU A 254 11.10 21.34 3.60
N TYR A 255 11.47 21.00 2.37
CA TYR A 255 12.83 20.72 1.96
C TYR A 255 13.41 21.93 1.24
N ILE A 256 14.53 22.45 1.73
CA ILE A 256 15.25 23.55 1.13
C ILE A 256 16.50 22.98 0.48
N GLU A 257 16.48 22.93 -0.86
CA GLU A 257 17.60 22.52 -1.69
C GLU A 257 18.51 23.71 -1.95
N ILE A 258 19.79 23.58 -1.59
CA ILE A 258 20.77 24.63 -1.71
C ILE A 258 21.37 24.64 -3.12
N GLU A 259 21.51 25.83 -3.70
CA GLU A 259 22.22 26.07 -4.95
C GLU A 259 23.27 27.16 -4.70
N VAL A 260 24.54 26.84 -4.95
CA VAL A 260 25.69 27.74 -4.71
C VAL A 260 26.16 28.38 -6.02
#